data_AF-A0A8T4FMG8-F1
#
_entry.id   AF-A0A8T4FMG8-F1
#
_cell.length_a   1.000
_cell.length_b   1.000
_cell.length_c   1.000
_cell.angle_alpha   90.00
_cell.angle_beta   90.00
_cell.angle_gamma   90.00
#
_symmetry.space_group_name_H-M   'P 1'
#
loop_
_entity.id
_entity.type
_entity.pdbx_description
1 polymer ?
#
loop_
_entity_poly.entity_id
_entity_poly.type
_entity_poly.pdbx_seq_one_letter_code
_entity_poly.pdbx_strand_id
1 'polypeptide(L)'
;MSSFEELCDKLEKLDRESFTKTFNALSGDVLASLSAIAGGENALAAYLNFILASISADGVLTKEEFELIKPVFDQSTGRDMSYDEAVKMFNEKGLDDPAEIQEIVDTMVDVIGLVSPEIKDDIVFLCLMVCAIDGKVSDEEKEWIKQLVEPLTIEVEPMEYIDCALEEAQVFTLATICNGQPRMRLLGFKTVLDGEIYFAVGDHKDVCKQLKSNPKCEILVADGDGFIRWDGN
;
A
#
# COMPACT_ATOMS: atom_id res chain seq x y z
N MET A 1 -3.29 -12.97 0.29
CA MET A 1 -3.38 -12.06 1.45
C MET A 1 -4.83 -12.06 1.93
N SER A 2 -5.03 -12.05 3.25
CA SER A 2 -6.36 -12.17 3.90
C SER A 2 -7.08 -10.82 3.92
N SER A 3 -8.42 -10.80 4.01
CA SER A 3 -9.15 -9.53 4.06
C SER A 3 -8.96 -8.80 5.39
N PHE A 4 -9.07 -7.47 5.37
CA PHE A 4 -8.95 -6.63 6.57
C PHE A 4 -9.92 -7.05 7.67
N GLU A 5 -11.19 -7.30 7.31
CA GLU A 5 -12.22 -7.75 8.24
C GLU A 5 -11.88 -9.09 8.90
N GLU A 6 -11.31 -10.05 8.15
CA GLU A 6 -10.88 -11.34 8.71
C GLU A 6 -9.73 -11.18 9.71
N LEU A 7 -8.81 -10.24 9.45
CA LEU A 7 -7.71 -9.92 10.36
C LEU A 7 -8.22 -9.29 11.67
N CYS A 8 -9.14 -8.33 11.59
CA CYS A 8 -9.79 -7.76 12.79
C CYS A 8 -10.52 -8.85 13.60
N ASP A 9 -11.29 -9.70 12.93
CA ASP A 9 -12.02 -10.81 13.56
C ASP A 9 -11.11 -11.81 14.27
N LYS A 10 -9.92 -12.04 13.72
CA LYS A 10 -8.90 -12.92 14.30
C LYS A 10 -8.30 -12.28 15.55
N LEU A 11 -8.03 -10.98 15.50
CA LEU A 11 -7.44 -10.21 16.58
C LEU A 11 -8.35 -10.15 17.82
N GLU A 12 -9.63 -9.81 17.63
CA GLU A 12 -10.61 -9.68 18.72
C GLU A 12 -10.86 -11.01 19.48
N LYS A 13 -10.47 -12.15 18.89
CA LYS A 13 -10.60 -13.49 19.49
C LYS A 13 -9.35 -13.94 20.26
N LEU A 14 -8.25 -13.20 20.20
CA LEU A 14 -7.01 -13.54 20.90
C LEU A 14 -7.09 -13.16 22.38
N ASP A 15 -6.66 -14.08 23.25
CA ASP A 15 -6.38 -13.75 24.65
C ASP A 15 -5.01 -13.08 24.78
N ARG A 16 -4.73 -12.48 25.95
CA ARG A 16 -3.51 -11.70 26.19
C ARG A 16 -2.22 -12.53 26.06
N GLU A 17 -2.25 -13.81 26.40
CA GLU A 17 -1.09 -14.70 26.30
C GLU A 17 -0.79 -15.04 24.83
N SER A 18 -1.84 -15.41 24.09
CA SER A 18 -1.78 -15.69 22.66
C SER A 18 -1.41 -14.46 21.86
N PHE A 19 -1.90 -13.28 22.24
CA PHE A 19 -1.54 -12.01 21.65
C PHE A 19 -0.03 -11.77 21.73
N THR A 20 0.57 -11.77 22.92
CA THR A 20 2.02 -11.50 23.07
C THR A 20 2.86 -12.54 22.34
N LYS A 21 2.45 -13.82 22.37
CA LYS A 21 3.16 -14.89 21.67
C LYS A 21 3.11 -14.69 20.15
N THR A 22 1.93 -14.41 19.61
CA THR A 22 1.73 -14.15 18.17
C THR A 22 2.50 -12.91 17.74
N PHE A 23 2.42 -11.82 18.50
CA PHE A 23 3.13 -10.58 18.21
C PHE A 23 4.64 -10.79 18.06
N ASN A 24 5.25 -11.49 19.02
CA ASN A 24 6.69 -11.75 18.99
C ASN A 24 7.11 -12.67 17.83
N ALA A 25 6.30 -13.68 17.51
CA ALA A 25 6.57 -14.58 16.39
C ALA A 25 6.54 -13.81 15.06
N LEU A 26 5.44 -13.11 14.81
CA LEU A 26 5.25 -12.33 13.59
C LEU A 26 6.30 -11.22 13.46
N SER A 27 6.58 -10.50 14.54
CA SER A 27 7.63 -9.48 14.55
C SER A 27 8.99 -10.06 14.16
N GLY A 28 9.32 -11.25 14.66
CA GLY A 28 10.55 -11.95 14.30
C GLY A 28 10.61 -12.30 12.80
N ASP A 29 9.53 -12.85 12.27
CA ASP A 29 9.43 -13.28 10.86
C ASP A 29 9.46 -12.08 9.90
N VAL A 30 8.75 -10.99 10.22
CA VAL A 30 8.77 -9.72 9.47
C VAL A 30 10.15 -9.10 9.49
N LEU A 31 10.78 -8.94 10.66
CA LEU A 31 12.11 -8.35 10.77
C LEU A 31 13.17 -9.15 10.01
N ALA A 32 13.11 -10.49 10.12
CA ALA A 32 14.01 -11.37 9.38
C ALA A 32 13.81 -11.20 7.86
N SER A 33 12.57 -11.18 7.40
CA SER A 33 12.23 -11.04 5.99
C SER A 33 12.65 -9.69 5.42
N LEU A 34 12.35 -8.59 6.11
CA LEU A 34 12.74 -7.23 5.70
C LEU A 34 14.26 -7.05 5.66
N SER A 35 14.98 -7.61 6.63
CA SER A 35 16.44 -7.56 6.67
C SER A 35 17.11 -8.31 5.50
N ALA A 36 16.43 -9.29 4.92
CA ALA A 36 16.94 -10.11 3.82
C ALA A 36 16.75 -9.48 2.43
N ILE A 37 15.95 -8.42 2.31
CA ILE A 37 15.68 -7.72 1.05
C ILE A 37 16.89 -6.86 0.66
N ALA A 38 17.09 -6.64 -0.65
CA ALA A 38 18.07 -5.69 -1.14
C ALA A 38 17.76 -4.27 -0.62
N GLY A 39 18.65 -3.70 0.21
CA GLY A 39 18.39 -2.43 0.88
C GLY A 39 17.61 -2.55 2.20
N GLY A 40 17.69 -3.71 2.87
CA GLY A 40 16.93 -4.02 4.09
C GLY A 40 17.00 -3.00 5.23
N GLU A 41 18.06 -2.19 5.35
CA GLU A 41 18.10 -1.08 6.32
C GLU A 41 16.99 -0.04 6.07
N ASN A 42 16.70 0.28 4.80
CA ASN A 42 15.61 1.17 4.42
C ASN A 42 14.25 0.51 4.63
N ALA A 43 14.13 -0.79 4.35
CA ALA A 43 12.89 -1.55 4.56
C ALA A 43 12.53 -1.64 6.04
N LEU A 44 13.52 -1.86 6.91
CA LEU A 44 13.34 -1.86 8.37
C LEU A 44 12.96 -0.47 8.89
N ALA A 45 13.58 0.59 8.36
CA ALA A 45 13.23 1.97 8.72
C ALA A 45 11.82 2.34 8.28
N ALA A 46 11.41 1.95 7.07
CA ALA A 46 10.06 2.15 6.55
C ALA A 46 9.03 1.41 7.40
N TYR A 47 9.27 0.13 7.70
CA TYR A 47 8.40 -0.66 8.57
C TYR A 47 8.27 -0.05 9.97
N LEU A 48 9.37 0.42 10.56
CA LEU A 48 9.34 1.06 11.86
C LEU A 48 8.51 2.35 11.85
N ASN A 49 8.67 3.18 10.81
CA ASN A 49 7.86 4.39 10.64
C ASN A 49 6.39 4.05 10.41
N PHE A 50 6.11 2.97 9.67
CA PHE A 50 4.76 2.50 9.40
C PHE A 50 4.04 2.04 10.69
N ILE A 51 4.73 1.28 11.55
CA ILE A 51 4.22 0.89 12.87
C ILE A 51 3.99 2.11 13.77
N LEU A 52 4.84 3.12 13.70
CA LEU A 52 4.62 4.35 14.45
C LEU A 52 3.43 5.17 13.91
N ALA A 53 3.24 5.21 12.60
CA ALA A 53 2.10 5.86 11.96
C ALA A 53 0.76 5.17 12.30
N SER A 54 0.77 3.84 12.54
CA SER A 54 -0.43 3.18 13.03
C SER A 54 -0.78 3.56 14.47
N ILE A 55 0.21 3.93 15.29
CA ILE A 55 -0.03 4.46 16.65
C ILE A 55 -0.55 5.90 16.59
N SER A 56 -0.14 6.71 15.60
CA SER A 56 -0.64 8.09 15.52
C SER A 56 -2.14 8.22 15.26
N ALA A 57 -2.85 7.12 14.98
CA ALA A 57 -4.31 7.06 14.94
C ALA A 57 -4.97 7.66 16.19
N ASP A 58 -4.42 7.37 17.38
CA ASP A 58 -4.90 7.92 18.66
C ASP A 58 -4.14 9.20 19.09
N GLY A 59 -3.04 9.49 18.39
CA GLY A 59 -2.16 10.64 18.60
C GLY A 59 -1.28 10.57 19.86
N VAL A 60 -1.23 9.45 20.57
CA VAL A 60 -0.56 9.33 21.87
C VAL A 60 0.16 7.99 22.03
N LEU A 61 1.50 7.99 21.94
CA LEU A 61 2.30 6.82 22.32
C LEU A 61 2.22 6.53 23.84
N THR A 62 1.38 5.59 24.23
CA THR A 62 1.27 5.08 25.60
C THR A 62 2.48 4.23 25.98
N LYS A 63 2.69 4.02 27.28
CA LYS A 63 3.77 3.13 27.76
C LYS A 63 3.54 1.68 27.37
N GLU A 64 2.28 1.27 27.27
CA GLU A 64 1.89 -0.10 26.96
C GLU A 64 2.17 -0.41 25.48
N GLU A 65 1.87 0.52 24.58
CA GLU A 65 2.28 0.46 23.17
C GLU A 65 3.78 0.44 23.01
N PHE A 66 4.47 1.34 23.73
CA PHE A 66 5.92 1.37 23.70
C PHE A 66 6.53 0.03 24.15
N GLU A 67 6.05 -0.55 25.25
CA GLU A 67 6.54 -1.85 25.74
C GLU A 67 6.33 -2.98 24.72
N LEU A 68 5.23 -2.94 23.96
CA LEU A 68 4.97 -3.92 22.92
C LEU A 68 5.92 -3.78 21.73
N ILE A 69 6.14 -2.57 21.24
CA ILE A 69 6.98 -2.30 20.06
C ILE A 69 8.47 -2.21 20.39
N LYS A 70 8.83 -2.09 21.68
CA LYS A 70 10.22 -1.97 22.14
C LYS A 70 11.15 -3.06 21.58
N PRO A 71 10.79 -4.35 21.56
CA PRO A 71 11.66 -5.39 20.99
C PRO A 71 11.94 -5.14 19.50
N VAL A 72 10.95 -4.67 18.75
CA VAL A 72 11.08 -4.31 17.32
C VAL A 72 12.03 -3.11 17.15
N PHE A 73 11.90 -2.12 18.01
CA PHE A 73 12.79 -0.96 18.06
C PHE A 73 14.23 -1.33 18.42
N ASP A 74 14.42 -2.12 19.46
CA ASP A 74 15.75 -2.52 19.91
C ASP A 74 16.44 -3.37 18.83
N GLN A 75 15.69 -4.25 18.17
CA GLN A 75 16.20 -5.10 17.11
C GLN A 75 16.51 -4.32 15.82
N SER A 76 15.68 -3.35 15.44
CA SER A 76 15.90 -2.53 14.24
C SER A 76 17.01 -1.49 14.42
N THR A 77 17.13 -0.89 15.60
CA THR A 77 18.12 0.16 15.88
C THR A 77 19.43 -0.36 16.50
N GLY A 78 19.45 -1.62 16.94
CA GLY A 78 20.61 -2.24 17.58
C GLY A 78 20.97 -1.63 18.94
N ARG A 79 20.08 -0.85 19.56
CA ARG A 79 20.28 -0.21 20.86
C ARG A 79 19.03 -0.29 21.71
N ASP A 80 19.21 -0.28 23.03
CA ASP A 80 18.14 -0.22 24.01
C ASP A 80 17.47 1.17 23.97
N MET A 81 16.22 1.24 23.52
CA MET A 81 15.47 2.49 23.44
C MET A 81 14.73 2.79 24.74
N SER A 82 14.79 4.04 25.21
CA SER A 82 13.96 4.52 26.32
C SER A 82 12.62 5.09 25.84
N TYR A 83 11.61 5.05 26.71
CA TYR A 83 10.29 5.64 26.43
C TYR A 83 10.38 7.13 26.07
N ASP A 84 11.19 7.89 26.81
CA ASP A 84 11.35 9.33 26.56
C ASP A 84 12.01 9.63 25.20
N GLU A 85 12.95 8.78 24.76
CA GLU A 85 13.55 8.89 23.42
C GLU A 85 12.55 8.52 22.32
N ALA A 86 11.71 7.51 22.55
CA ALA A 86 10.67 7.10 21.60
C ALA A 86 9.61 8.18 21.44
N VAL A 87 9.13 8.78 22.54
CA VAL A 87 8.21 9.92 22.51
C VAL A 87 8.83 11.11 21.81
N LYS A 88 10.12 11.38 22.06
CA LYS A 88 10.82 12.47 21.35
C LYS A 88 10.90 12.20 19.85
N MET A 89 11.24 10.97 19.45
CA MET A 89 11.28 10.57 18.04
C MET A 89 9.89 10.67 17.38
N PHE A 90 8.85 10.21 18.07
CA PHE A 90 7.46 10.30 17.62
C PHE A 90 7.05 11.76 17.36
N ASN A 91 7.37 12.67 18.28
CA ASN A 91 7.05 14.09 18.15
C ASN A 91 7.95 14.82 17.13
N GLU A 92 9.24 14.47 17.02
CA GLU A 92 10.16 15.10 16.06
C GLU A 92 9.88 14.68 14.62
N LYS A 93 9.33 13.49 14.42
CA LYS A 93 8.95 12.95 13.11
C LYS A 93 7.56 13.38 12.63
N GLY A 94 6.85 14.27 13.35
CA GLY A 94 5.62 14.87 12.83
C GLY A 94 4.62 13.87 12.26
N LEU A 95 4.36 12.75 12.95
CA LEU A 95 3.44 11.70 12.49
C LEU A 95 1.95 12.13 12.51
N ASP A 96 1.70 13.43 12.71
CA ASP A 96 0.44 14.13 12.57
C ASP A 96 0.31 14.91 11.24
N ASP A 97 1.37 14.97 10.41
CA ASP A 97 1.31 15.54 9.06
C ASP A 97 0.84 14.49 8.03
N PRO A 98 -0.32 14.68 7.38
CA PRO A 98 -0.81 13.77 6.34
C PRO A 98 0.17 13.52 5.19
N ALA A 99 1.02 14.49 4.85
CA ALA A 99 1.99 14.34 3.76
C ALA A 99 3.13 13.38 4.14
N GLU A 100 3.61 13.44 5.39
CA GLU A 100 4.63 12.52 5.88
C GLU A 100 4.07 11.10 6.05
N ILE A 101 2.81 10.98 6.49
CA ILE A 101 2.12 9.68 6.54
C ILE A 101 2.02 9.07 5.14
N GLN A 102 1.66 9.86 4.12
CA GLN A 102 1.58 9.38 2.74
C GLN A 102 2.94 8.87 2.25
N GLU A 103 4.03 9.60 2.49
CA GLU A 103 5.39 9.16 2.11
C GLU A 103 5.78 7.84 2.79
N ILE A 104 5.40 7.66 4.06
CA ILE A 104 5.60 6.41 4.79
C ILE A 104 4.82 5.27 4.14
N VAL A 105 3.54 5.49 3.81
CA VAL A 105 2.68 4.50 3.15
C VAL A 105 3.23 4.11 1.78
N ASP A 106 3.60 5.09 0.94
CA ASP A 106 4.15 4.85 -0.39
C ASP A 106 5.45 4.04 -0.32
N THR A 107 6.34 4.39 0.61
CA THR A 107 7.56 3.62 0.86
C THR A 107 7.24 2.20 1.32
N MET A 108 6.21 2.03 2.15
CA MET A 108 5.80 0.71 2.64
C MET A 108 5.18 -0.15 1.54
N VAL A 109 4.43 0.45 0.60
CA VAL A 109 3.92 -0.22 -0.62
C VAL A 109 5.08 -0.82 -1.42
N ASP A 110 6.14 -0.04 -1.65
CA ASP A 110 7.33 -0.52 -2.35
C ASP A 110 8.00 -1.69 -1.62
N VAL A 111 8.16 -1.58 -0.30
CA VAL A 111 8.75 -2.63 0.55
C VAL A 111 7.90 -3.91 0.51
N ILE A 112 6.58 -3.76 0.59
CA ILE A 112 5.64 -4.88 0.52
C ILE A 112 5.70 -5.56 -0.85
N GLY A 113 5.98 -4.83 -1.93
CA GLY A 113 6.22 -5.41 -3.26
C GLY A 113 7.39 -6.42 -3.32
N LEU A 114 8.28 -6.41 -2.32
CA LEU A 114 9.50 -7.22 -2.27
C LEU A 114 9.41 -8.43 -1.31
N VAL A 115 8.30 -8.59 -0.58
CA VAL A 115 8.10 -9.71 0.37
C VAL A 115 7.01 -10.68 -0.10
N SER A 116 7.00 -11.88 0.50
CA SER A 116 5.98 -12.88 0.19
C SER A 116 4.60 -12.47 0.73
N PRO A 117 3.49 -12.95 0.14
CA PRO A 117 2.14 -12.62 0.58
C PRO A 117 1.89 -12.89 2.07
N GLU A 118 2.52 -13.92 2.63
CA GLU A 118 2.42 -14.26 4.06
C GLU A 118 3.03 -13.15 4.93
N ILE A 119 4.19 -12.62 4.54
CA ILE A 119 4.83 -11.51 5.27
C ILE A 119 4.01 -10.21 5.14
N LYS A 120 3.30 -10.00 4.03
CA LYS A 120 2.37 -8.86 3.89
C LYS A 120 1.24 -8.96 4.91
N ASP A 121 0.61 -10.13 5.01
CA ASP A 121 -0.42 -10.42 6.01
C ASP A 121 0.11 -10.17 7.43
N ASP A 122 1.35 -10.60 7.70
CA ASP A 122 1.99 -10.45 9.01
C ASP A 122 2.28 -8.98 9.35
N ILE A 123 2.75 -8.16 8.40
CA ILE A 123 2.96 -6.72 8.58
C ILE A 123 1.63 -6.03 8.93
N VAL A 124 0.59 -6.28 8.14
CA VAL A 124 -0.74 -5.66 8.35
C VAL A 124 -1.31 -6.10 9.70
N PHE A 125 -1.19 -7.38 10.04
CA PHE A 125 -1.67 -7.91 11.30
C PHE A 125 -0.90 -7.34 12.50
N LEU A 126 0.41 -7.11 12.38
CA LEU A 126 1.20 -6.45 13.42
C LEU A 126 0.74 -5.00 13.65
N CYS A 127 0.45 -4.24 12.60
CA CYS A 127 -0.12 -2.89 12.75
C CYS A 127 -1.45 -2.92 13.50
N LEU A 128 -2.35 -3.84 13.12
CA LEU A 128 -3.60 -4.05 13.82
C LEU A 128 -3.39 -4.41 15.30
N MET A 129 -2.43 -5.29 15.59
CA MET A 129 -2.09 -5.66 16.97
C MET A 129 -1.59 -4.46 17.78
N VAL A 130 -0.74 -3.61 17.22
CA VAL A 130 -0.21 -2.42 17.90
C VAL A 130 -1.33 -1.44 18.25
N CYS A 131 -2.32 -1.25 17.37
CA CYS A 131 -3.46 -0.39 17.66
C CYS A 131 -4.47 -1.02 18.63
N ALA A 132 -4.58 -2.36 18.66
CA ALA A 132 -5.56 -3.07 19.48
C ALA A 132 -5.02 -3.53 20.85
N ILE A 133 -4.07 -2.83 21.44
CA ILE A 133 -3.41 -3.29 22.69
C ILE A 133 -4.40 -3.39 23.87
N ASP A 134 -5.43 -2.56 23.88
CA ASP A 134 -6.52 -2.64 24.85
C ASP A 134 -7.50 -3.80 24.57
N GLY A 135 -7.31 -4.52 23.46
CA GLY A 135 -8.14 -5.63 22.98
C GLY A 135 -9.32 -5.20 22.11
N LYS A 136 -9.44 -3.91 21.74
CA LYS A 136 -10.50 -3.39 20.87
C LYS A 136 -9.98 -2.29 19.96
N VAL A 137 -10.12 -2.49 18.65
CA VAL A 137 -9.92 -1.38 17.71
C VAL A 137 -11.23 -0.58 17.64
N SER A 138 -11.18 0.70 18.01
CA SER A 138 -12.30 1.63 17.85
C SER A 138 -12.66 1.83 16.37
N ASP A 139 -13.85 2.33 16.08
CA ASP A 139 -14.28 2.55 14.69
C ASP A 139 -13.42 3.61 13.99
N GLU A 140 -12.94 4.63 14.72
CA GLU A 140 -12.04 5.67 14.21
C GLU A 140 -10.66 5.09 13.87
N GLU A 141 -10.10 4.24 14.73
CA GLU A 141 -8.85 3.51 14.44
C GLU A 141 -9.03 2.52 13.29
N LYS A 142 -10.19 1.86 13.17
CA LYS A 142 -10.48 0.99 12.01
C LYS A 142 -10.47 1.77 10.71
N GLU A 143 -11.09 2.95 10.67
CA GLU A 143 -11.10 3.82 9.47
C GLU A 143 -9.71 4.35 9.13
N TRP A 144 -8.93 4.75 10.14
CA TRP A 144 -7.55 5.21 9.95
C TRP A 144 -6.64 4.09 9.44
N ILE A 145 -6.70 2.92 10.07
CA ILE A 145 -5.90 1.76 9.66
C ILE A 145 -6.35 1.32 8.26
N LYS A 146 -7.64 1.37 7.94
CA LYS A 146 -8.09 1.13 6.56
C LYS A 146 -7.39 2.05 5.58
N GLN A 147 -7.24 3.35 5.86
CA GLN A 147 -6.49 4.25 4.96
C GLN A 147 -5.00 3.87 4.82
N LEU A 148 -4.37 3.38 5.89
CA LEU A 148 -2.97 2.94 5.88
C LEU A 148 -2.79 1.58 5.18
N VAL A 149 -3.77 0.69 5.32
CA VAL A 149 -3.70 -0.72 4.96
C VAL A 149 -4.38 -1.00 3.62
N GLU A 150 -5.36 -0.21 3.18
CA GLU A 150 -6.03 -0.34 1.88
C GLU A 150 -5.02 -0.24 0.72
N PRO A 151 -4.08 0.71 0.69
CA PRO A 151 -3.00 0.72 -0.30
C PRO A 151 -2.10 -0.53 -0.25
N LEU A 152 -2.01 -1.19 0.90
CA LEU A 152 -1.20 -2.40 1.12
C LEU A 152 -1.97 -3.70 0.86
N THR A 153 -3.31 -3.63 0.96
CA THR A 153 -4.23 -4.77 0.88
C THR A 153 -5.03 -4.84 -0.41
N ILE A 154 -4.91 -3.84 -1.27
CA ILE A 154 -5.31 -3.99 -2.65
C ILE A 154 -4.13 -4.68 -3.34
N GLU A 155 -4.19 -6.01 -3.45
CA GLU A 155 -3.62 -6.66 -4.64
C GLU A 155 -4.42 -6.11 -5.81
N VAL A 156 -3.99 -4.96 -6.32
CA VAL A 156 -4.66 -4.36 -7.47
C VAL A 156 -4.35 -5.34 -8.58
N GLU A 157 -5.35 -6.13 -8.97
CA GLU A 157 -5.26 -6.87 -10.21
C GLU A 157 -4.80 -5.83 -11.25
N PRO A 158 -3.82 -6.15 -12.12
CA PRO A 158 -3.27 -5.16 -13.04
C PRO A 158 -4.34 -4.36 -13.76
N MET A 159 -5.51 -4.97 -13.97
CA MET A 159 -6.66 -4.34 -14.58
C MET A 159 -7.36 -3.26 -13.73
N GLU A 160 -7.52 -3.45 -12.42
CA GLU A 160 -8.08 -2.43 -11.53
C GLU A 160 -7.15 -1.22 -11.41
N TYR A 161 -5.83 -1.45 -11.39
CA TYR A 161 -4.84 -0.37 -11.33
C TYR A 161 -4.91 0.51 -12.59
N ILE A 162 -4.98 -0.13 -13.76
CA ILE A 162 -5.12 0.57 -15.03
C ILE A 162 -6.46 1.33 -15.08
N ASP A 163 -7.54 0.76 -14.55
CA ASP A 163 -8.85 1.42 -14.54
C ASP A 163 -8.85 2.70 -13.68
N CYS A 164 -8.27 2.65 -12.49
CA CYS A 164 -8.11 3.79 -11.61
C CYS A 164 -7.28 4.90 -12.27
N ALA A 165 -6.11 4.54 -12.84
CA ALA A 165 -5.25 5.53 -13.48
C ALA A 165 -5.92 6.21 -14.69
N LEU A 166 -6.72 5.47 -15.47
CA LEU A 166 -7.48 6.04 -16.58
C LEU A 166 -8.61 6.97 -16.11
N GLU A 167 -9.25 6.66 -14.97
CA GLU A 167 -10.29 7.49 -14.37
C GLU A 167 -9.70 8.81 -13.86
N GLU A 168 -8.61 8.74 -13.09
CA GLU A 168 -7.95 9.90 -12.49
C GLU A 168 -7.37 10.85 -13.54
N ALA A 169 -6.72 10.31 -14.57
CA ALA A 169 -6.15 11.12 -15.63
C ALA A 169 -7.20 11.89 -16.43
N GLN A 170 -8.46 11.39 -16.47
CA GLN A 170 -9.60 11.85 -17.28
C GLN A 170 -9.38 11.85 -18.80
N VAL A 171 -8.13 12.02 -19.24
CA VAL A 171 -7.67 12.06 -20.62
C VAL A 171 -6.40 11.22 -20.71
N PHE A 172 -6.42 10.22 -21.57
CA PHE A 172 -5.30 9.31 -21.81
C PHE A 172 -4.96 9.23 -23.29
N THR A 173 -3.78 8.70 -23.60
CA THR A 173 -3.28 8.65 -24.98
C THR A 173 -3.35 7.24 -25.56
N LEU A 174 -4.03 7.10 -26.68
CA LEU A 174 -4.02 5.89 -27.51
C LEU A 174 -2.96 6.01 -28.62
N ALA A 175 -1.92 5.20 -28.52
CA ALA A 175 -0.92 4.97 -29.54
C ALA A 175 -1.37 3.89 -30.53
N THR A 176 -1.17 4.12 -31.82
CA THR A 176 -1.52 3.17 -32.89
C THR A 176 -0.58 3.36 -34.09
N ILE A 177 -0.60 2.44 -35.06
CA ILE A 177 0.20 2.51 -36.29
C ILE A 177 -0.69 2.69 -37.53
N CYS A 178 -0.52 3.79 -38.26
CA CYS A 178 -1.24 4.09 -39.50
C CYS A 178 -0.27 4.08 -40.68
N ASN A 179 -0.34 3.04 -41.53
CA ASN A 179 0.56 2.86 -42.69
C ASN A 179 2.05 2.96 -42.32
N GLY A 180 2.45 2.38 -41.19
CA GLY A 180 3.83 2.43 -40.68
C GLY A 180 4.18 3.70 -39.90
N GLN A 181 3.30 4.70 -39.85
CA GLN A 181 3.49 5.92 -39.06
C GLN A 181 2.84 5.79 -37.68
N PRO A 182 3.57 6.00 -36.57
CA PRO A 182 2.98 6.12 -35.24
C PRO A 182 2.01 7.29 -35.15
N ARG A 183 0.87 7.07 -34.49
CA ARG A 183 -0.18 8.07 -34.24
C ARG A 183 -0.61 8.03 -32.78
N MET A 184 -0.58 9.19 -32.13
CA MET A 184 -1.06 9.41 -30.76
C MET A 184 -2.41 10.11 -30.81
N ARG A 185 -3.35 9.70 -29.95
CA ARG A 185 -4.70 10.30 -29.87
C ARG A 185 -5.13 10.43 -28.43
N LEU A 186 -5.70 11.58 -28.08
CA LEU A 186 -6.31 11.79 -26.78
C LEU A 186 -7.71 11.17 -26.78
N LEU A 187 -7.99 10.37 -25.77
CA LEU A 187 -9.28 9.80 -25.43
C LEU A 187 -9.63 10.21 -24.01
N GLY A 188 -10.91 10.28 -23.67
CA GLY A 188 -11.37 10.56 -22.31
C GLY A 188 -12.64 9.79 -21.95
N PHE A 189 -12.95 8.74 -22.70
CA PHE A 189 -14.05 7.84 -22.38
C PHE A 189 -13.50 6.43 -22.23
N LYS A 190 -13.75 5.84 -21.05
CA LYS A 190 -13.53 4.43 -20.74
C LYS A 190 -14.72 3.87 -19.97
N THR A 191 -14.85 2.56 -19.96
CA THR A 191 -15.82 1.83 -19.13
C THR A 191 -15.30 0.41 -18.89
N VAL A 192 -15.68 -0.18 -17.77
CA VAL A 192 -15.38 -1.58 -17.45
C VAL A 192 -16.60 -2.43 -17.72
N LEU A 193 -16.42 -3.53 -18.45
CA LEU A 193 -17.47 -4.53 -18.69
C LEU A 193 -16.86 -5.92 -18.59
N ASP A 194 -17.48 -6.80 -17.81
CA ASP A 194 -17.04 -8.20 -17.62
C ASP A 194 -15.54 -8.33 -17.21
N GLY A 195 -15.03 -7.36 -16.45
CA GLY A 195 -13.64 -7.33 -15.98
C GLY A 195 -12.63 -6.82 -17.03
N GLU A 196 -13.08 -6.35 -18.19
CA GLU A 196 -12.22 -5.77 -19.23
C GLU A 196 -12.46 -4.27 -19.37
N ILE A 197 -11.40 -3.51 -19.68
CA ILE A 197 -11.50 -2.08 -19.97
C ILE A 197 -11.79 -1.85 -21.44
N TYR A 198 -12.85 -1.08 -21.69
CA TYR A 198 -13.26 -0.63 -23.01
C TYR A 198 -13.06 0.88 -23.14
N PHE A 199 -12.59 1.31 -24.31
CA PHE A 199 -12.59 2.71 -24.72
C PHE A 199 -13.35 2.88 -26.04
N ALA A 200 -13.89 4.08 -26.29
CA ALA A 200 -14.70 4.33 -27.48
C ALA A 200 -13.98 5.26 -28.47
N VAL A 201 -14.10 4.93 -29.75
CA VAL A 201 -13.76 5.82 -30.86
C VAL A 201 -14.93 5.94 -31.82
N GLY A 202 -15.13 7.15 -32.36
CA GLY A 202 -16.17 7.38 -33.36
C GLY A 202 -15.95 6.54 -34.63
N ASP A 203 -17.01 5.90 -35.10
CA ASP A 203 -17.04 5.04 -36.30
C ASP A 203 -16.60 5.74 -37.60
N HIS A 204 -16.92 7.03 -37.71
CA HIS A 204 -16.55 7.90 -38.82
C HIS A 204 -15.07 8.30 -38.81
N LYS A 205 -14.36 8.14 -37.69
CA LYS A 205 -12.94 8.52 -37.58
C LYS A 205 -12.04 7.45 -38.19
N ASP A 206 -10.94 7.89 -38.80
CA ASP A 206 -9.99 6.96 -39.43
C ASP A 206 -9.34 5.98 -38.43
N VAL A 207 -9.25 6.34 -37.15
CA VAL A 207 -8.79 5.42 -36.09
C VAL A 207 -9.68 4.18 -35.98
N CYS A 208 -10.99 4.29 -36.19
CA CYS A 208 -11.88 3.13 -36.15
C CYS A 208 -11.54 2.15 -37.27
N LYS A 209 -11.33 2.65 -38.49
CA LYS A 209 -10.91 1.84 -39.64
C LYS A 209 -9.53 1.22 -39.41
N GLN A 210 -8.63 1.97 -38.79
CA GLN A 210 -7.27 1.54 -38.48
C GLN A 210 -7.25 0.42 -37.43
N LEU A 211 -7.98 0.56 -36.33
CA LEU A 211 -8.04 -0.47 -35.29
C LEU A 211 -8.72 -1.75 -35.81
N LYS A 212 -9.71 -1.61 -36.71
CA LYS A 212 -10.32 -2.75 -37.41
C LYS A 212 -9.35 -3.50 -38.32
N SER A 213 -8.35 -2.83 -38.90
CA SER A 213 -7.36 -3.46 -39.77
C SER A 213 -6.11 -3.93 -39.02
N ASN A 214 -5.73 -3.25 -37.95
CA ASN A 214 -4.64 -3.60 -37.07
C ASN A 214 -5.03 -3.25 -35.61
N PRO A 215 -5.39 -4.25 -34.79
CA PRO A 215 -5.85 -4.01 -33.43
C PRO A 215 -4.72 -3.64 -32.46
N LYS A 216 -3.45 -3.69 -32.88
CA LYS A 216 -2.32 -3.33 -32.02
C LYS A 216 -2.38 -1.86 -31.64
N CYS A 217 -2.47 -1.61 -30.34
CA CYS A 217 -2.40 -0.30 -29.74
C CYS A 217 -1.66 -0.35 -28.41
N GLU A 218 -1.30 0.82 -27.89
CA GLU A 218 -0.78 0.99 -26.53
C GLU A 218 -1.47 2.22 -25.93
N ILE A 219 -1.81 2.14 -24.65
CA ILE A 219 -2.33 3.25 -23.86
C ILE A 219 -1.20 3.81 -23.02
N LEU A 220 -1.07 5.14 -23.02
CA LEU A 220 -0.20 5.89 -22.13
C LEU A 220 -1.05 6.81 -21.27
N VAL A 221 -0.85 6.72 -19.97
CA VAL A 221 -1.35 7.65 -18.96
C VAL A 221 -0.16 8.30 -18.28
N ALA A 222 -0.24 9.59 -18.01
CA ALA A 222 0.73 10.32 -17.19
C ALA A 222 -0.02 11.39 -16.38
N ASP A 223 0.25 11.45 -15.08
CA ASP A 223 -0.45 12.30 -14.10
C ASP A 223 0.40 13.45 -13.56
N GLY A 224 1.69 13.50 -13.93
CA GLY A 224 2.64 14.54 -13.51
C GLY A 224 3.72 14.01 -12.59
N ASP A 225 3.42 12.96 -11.83
CA ASP A 225 4.34 12.31 -10.89
C ASP A 225 4.78 10.93 -11.40
N GLY A 226 4.03 10.32 -12.31
CA GLY A 226 4.34 9.03 -12.93
C GLY A 226 3.73 8.83 -14.31
N PHE A 227 3.88 7.60 -14.85
CA PHE A 227 3.23 7.18 -16.08
C PHE A 227 3.02 5.66 -16.16
N ILE A 228 1.95 5.25 -16.83
CA ILE A 228 1.63 3.85 -17.13
C ILE A 228 1.60 3.64 -18.64
N ARG A 229 2.17 2.52 -19.10
CA ARG A 229 2.04 2.03 -20.48
C ARG A 229 1.41 0.65 -20.48
N TRP A 230 0.36 0.48 -21.25
CA TRP A 230 -0.41 -0.76 -21.30
C TRP A 230 -0.80 -1.09 -22.74
N ASP A 231 -0.46 -2.29 -23.21
CA ASP A 231 -0.70 -2.74 -24.59
C ASP A 231 -1.90 -3.70 -24.72
N GLY A 232 -2.58 -4.00 -23.61
CA GLY A 232 -3.78 -4.85 -23.59
C GLY A 232 -3.53 -6.35 -23.74
N ASN A 233 -2.29 -6.84 -23.53
CA ASN A 233 -1.95 -8.27 -23.57
C ASN A 233 -1.58 -8.84 -22.20
#